data_AF-A0AAV3NLN1-F1
#
_entry.id   AF-A0AAV3NLN1-F1
#
_cell.length_a   1.000
_cell.length_b   1.000
_cell.length_c   1.000
_cell.angle_alpha   90.00
_cell.angle_beta   90.00
_cell.angle_gamma   90.00
#
_symmetry.space_group_name_H-M   'P 1'
#
loop_
_entity.id
_entity.type
_entity.pdbx_description
1 polymer ?
#
loop_
_entity_poly.entity_id
_entity_poly.type
_entity_poly.pdbx_seq_one_letter_code
_entity_poly.pdbx_strand_id
1 'polypeptide(L)'
;MHWEAYHNIKNKGVISFASIAPFDDDQVQIHYTALWKQYGHVIDYVNFQFYAYDKGTSVSQFIKYFDTQSSNYEGGKVLPSFATDGSRGLPQENRFFTACNQLKSQGKLHGRFVCDAEDSMSKGFRYEKRSQALLASA
;
A
#
# COMPACT_ATOMS: atom_id res chain seq x y z
N MET A 1 -7.90 -21.09 -9.88
CA MET A 1 -9.32 -21.23 -9.53
C MET A 1 -9.91 -20.06 -8.72
N HIS A 2 -9.11 -19.14 -8.14
CA HIS A 2 -9.65 -17.98 -7.38
C HIS A 2 -9.82 -16.67 -8.17
N TRP A 3 -9.25 -16.54 -9.37
CA TRP A 3 -9.07 -15.22 -10.02
C TRP A 3 -10.19 -14.82 -10.99
N GLU A 4 -10.86 -15.80 -11.58
CA GLU A 4 -12.12 -15.57 -12.31
C GLU A 4 -13.19 -14.93 -11.41
N ALA A 5 -13.11 -15.15 -10.10
CA ALA A 5 -14.04 -14.54 -9.15
C ALA A 5 -14.02 -13.01 -9.23
N TYR A 6 -12.84 -12.36 -9.24
CA TYR A 6 -12.72 -10.89 -9.30
C TYR A 6 -13.33 -10.32 -10.58
N HIS A 7 -12.97 -10.88 -11.73
CA HIS A 7 -13.52 -10.45 -13.01
C HIS A 7 -15.04 -10.65 -13.06
N ASN A 8 -15.52 -11.82 -12.61
CA ASN A 8 -16.95 -12.15 -12.65
C ASN A 8 -17.78 -11.29 -11.70
N ILE A 9 -17.33 -11.06 -10.46
CA ILE A 9 -18.08 -10.27 -9.48
C ILE A 9 -18.03 -8.77 -9.80
N LYS A 10 -16.94 -8.28 -10.42
CA LYS A 10 -16.85 -6.89 -10.90
C LYS A 10 -17.72 -6.67 -12.14
N ASN A 11 -17.70 -7.57 -13.12
CA ASN A 11 -18.57 -7.49 -14.31
C ASN A 11 -20.07 -7.62 -13.97
N LYS A 12 -20.40 -8.40 -12.94
CA LYS A 12 -21.77 -8.51 -12.42
C LYS A 12 -22.21 -7.29 -11.59
N GLY A 13 -21.33 -6.31 -11.38
CA GLY A 13 -21.61 -5.12 -10.59
C GLY A 13 -21.75 -5.39 -9.08
N VAL A 14 -21.30 -6.54 -8.58
CA VAL A 14 -21.36 -6.89 -7.15
C VAL A 14 -20.32 -6.09 -6.37
N ILE A 15 -19.17 -5.83 -6.97
CA ILE A 15 -18.13 -4.94 -6.42
C ILE A 15 -17.84 -3.81 -7.41
N SER A 16 -17.54 -2.63 -6.88
CA SER A 16 -17.10 -1.47 -7.67
C SER A 16 -15.58 -1.36 -7.76
N PHE A 17 -14.85 -1.94 -6.80
CA PHE A 17 -13.40 -1.95 -6.79
C PHE A 17 -12.84 -3.25 -6.21
N ALA A 18 -11.60 -3.56 -6.57
CA ALA A 18 -10.81 -4.68 -6.09
C ALA A 18 -9.38 -4.22 -5.78
N SER A 19 -8.77 -4.81 -4.75
CA SER A 19 -7.37 -4.55 -4.39
C SER A 19 -6.67 -5.84 -3.98
N ILE A 20 -5.35 -5.85 -4.08
CA ILE A 20 -4.48 -6.93 -3.59
C ILE A 20 -3.54 -6.39 -2.50
N ALA A 21 -3.06 -7.24 -1.60
CA ALA A 21 -2.20 -6.84 -0.48
C ALA A 21 -0.90 -7.69 -0.39
N PRO A 22 -0.03 -7.64 -1.41
CA PRO A 22 1.26 -8.35 -1.40
C PRO A 22 2.26 -7.76 -0.40
N PHE A 23 3.33 -8.49 -0.13
CA PHE A 23 4.49 -8.03 0.65
C PHE A 23 5.79 -8.63 0.10
N ASP A 24 6.93 -8.16 0.62
CA ASP A 24 8.25 -8.52 0.07
C ASP A 24 8.76 -9.87 0.58
N ASP A 25 8.15 -10.92 0.04
CA ASP A 25 8.55 -12.32 0.20
C ASP A 25 8.58 -12.98 -1.18
N ASP A 26 9.58 -13.82 -1.45
CA ASP A 26 9.81 -14.38 -2.79
C ASP A 26 8.61 -15.16 -3.32
N GLN A 27 7.98 -15.99 -2.49
CA GLN A 27 6.82 -16.79 -2.92
C GLN A 27 5.59 -15.90 -3.14
N VAL A 28 5.36 -14.95 -2.23
CA VAL A 28 4.26 -13.98 -2.35
C VAL A 28 4.43 -13.13 -3.61
N GLN A 29 5.62 -12.61 -3.87
CA GLN A 29 5.93 -11.81 -5.05
C GLN A 29 5.69 -12.59 -6.34
N ILE A 30 6.13 -13.86 -6.42
CA ILE A 30 5.88 -14.72 -7.59
C ILE A 30 4.38 -14.82 -7.88
N HIS A 31 3.56 -15.08 -6.86
CA HIS A 31 2.12 -15.24 -7.04
C HIS A 31 1.40 -13.93 -7.41
N TYR A 32 1.69 -12.84 -6.70
CA TYR A 32 0.99 -11.57 -6.91
C TYR A 32 1.44 -10.83 -8.18
N THR A 33 2.70 -10.95 -8.59
CA THR A 33 3.14 -10.38 -9.87
C THR A 33 2.57 -11.17 -11.06
N ALA A 34 2.45 -12.50 -10.95
CA ALA A 34 1.73 -13.30 -11.95
C ALA A 34 0.24 -12.93 -12.03
N LEU A 35 -0.41 -12.74 -10.86
CA LEU A 35 -1.79 -12.26 -10.78
C LEU A 35 -1.95 -10.88 -11.44
N TRP A 36 -1.03 -9.95 -11.16
CA TRP A 36 -1.04 -8.60 -11.75
C TRP A 36 -0.91 -8.63 -13.27
N LYS A 37 0.05 -9.41 -13.79
CA LYS A 37 0.26 -9.56 -15.24
C LYS A 37 -1.00 -10.05 -15.96
N GLN A 38 -1.77 -10.94 -15.33
CA GLN A 38 -2.96 -11.53 -15.95
C GLN A 38 -4.23 -10.70 -15.70
N TYR A 39 -4.39 -10.10 -14.52
CA TYR A 39 -5.65 -9.49 -14.06
C TYR A 39 -5.52 -8.05 -13.55
N GLY A 40 -4.36 -7.39 -13.72
CA GLY A 40 -4.13 -6.02 -13.26
C GLY A 40 -5.18 -5.02 -13.78
N HIS A 41 -5.75 -5.27 -14.96
CA HIS A 41 -6.82 -4.46 -15.55
C HIS A 41 -8.15 -4.43 -14.75
N VAL A 42 -8.40 -5.41 -13.88
CA VAL A 42 -9.57 -5.41 -12.98
C VAL A 42 -9.22 -5.03 -11.53
N ILE A 43 -7.95 -4.83 -11.21
CA ILE A 43 -7.46 -4.51 -9.86
C ILE A 43 -7.17 -3.00 -9.79
N ASP A 44 -7.82 -2.29 -8.88
CA ASP A 44 -7.76 -0.83 -8.82
C ASP A 44 -6.58 -0.31 -7.98
N TYR A 45 -6.18 -1.07 -6.96
CA TYR A 45 -5.14 -0.68 -6.00
C TYR A 45 -4.27 -1.86 -5.56
N VAL A 46 -3.01 -1.57 -5.28
CA VAL A 46 -2.06 -2.51 -4.66
C VAL A 46 -1.73 -1.99 -3.27
N ASN A 47 -2.33 -2.61 -2.25
CA ASN A 47 -2.11 -2.31 -0.84
C ASN A 47 -0.83 -3.00 -0.34
N PHE A 48 0.31 -2.71 -0.96
CA PHE A 48 1.58 -3.36 -0.63
C PHE A 48 1.92 -3.14 0.85
N GLN A 49 2.27 -4.20 1.57
CA GLN A 49 2.50 -4.15 3.01
C GLN A 49 3.94 -3.72 3.31
N PHE A 50 4.23 -2.42 3.18
CA PHE A 50 5.56 -1.86 3.45
C PHE A 50 6.02 -2.01 4.91
N TYR A 51 5.10 -2.30 5.83
CA TYR A 51 5.42 -2.68 7.20
C TYR A 51 5.98 -4.11 7.33
N ALA A 52 6.03 -4.90 6.26
CA ALA A 52 6.77 -6.17 6.25
C ALA A 52 8.29 -5.96 6.16
N TYR A 53 8.76 -4.78 5.73
CA TYR A 53 10.19 -4.45 5.76
C TYR A 53 10.74 -4.37 7.18
N ASP A 54 12.06 -4.44 7.32
CA ASP A 54 12.73 -4.44 8.60
C ASP A 54 12.46 -3.16 9.40
N LYS A 55 12.37 -3.33 10.72
CA LYS A 55 12.25 -2.22 11.66
C LYS A 55 13.44 -1.27 11.51
N GLY A 56 13.17 0.03 11.43
CA GLY A 56 14.22 1.03 11.30
C GLY A 56 14.59 1.37 9.86
N THR A 57 13.84 0.84 8.89
CA THR A 57 13.86 1.31 7.49
C THR A 57 13.91 2.84 7.45
N SER A 58 14.84 3.39 6.66
CA SER A 58 15.02 4.82 6.47
C SER A 58 14.07 5.37 5.39
N VAL A 59 13.95 6.69 5.30
CA VAL A 59 13.15 7.34 4.24
C VAL A 59 13.68 6.97 2.85
N SER A 60 15.00 6.98 2.66
CA SER A 60 15.60 6.64 1.36
C SER A 60 15.42 5.17 0.99
N GLN A 61 15.54 4.25 1.96
CA GLN A 61 15.24 2.84 1.74
C GLN A 61 13.78 2.64 1.37
N PHE A 62 12.86 3.28 2.10
CA PHE A 62 11.44 3.20 1.80
C PHE A 62 11.11 3.70 0.39
N ILE A 63 11.67 4.84 -0.04
CA ILE A 63 11.45 5.35 -1.41
C ILE A 63 11.99 4.36 -2.45
N LYS A 64 13.17 3.78 -2.23
CA LYS A 64 13.72 2.75 -3.11
C LYS A 64 12.79 1.53 -3.18
N TYR A 65 12.31 1.03 -2.04
CA TYR A 65 11.36 -0.08 -2.01
C TYR A 65 10.06 0.29 -2.72
N PHE A 66 9.54 1.50 -2.51
CA PHE A 66 8.33 1.97 -3.18
C PHE A 66 8.48 1.98 -4.70
N ASP A 67 9.61 2.47 -5.22
CA ASP A 67 9.88 2.48 -6.65
C ASP A 67 10.06 1.05 -7.20
N THR A 68 10.75 0.17 -6.47
CA THR A 68 10.84 -1.26 -6.83
C THR A 68 9.46 -1.90 -6.92
N GLN A 69 8.62 -1.74 -5.90
CA GLN A 69 7.29 -2.36 -5.90
C GLN A 69 6.37 -1.72 -6.94
N SER A 70 6.45 -0.41 -7.15
CA SER A 70 5.72 0.26 -8.25
C SER A 70 6.10 -0.28 -9.62
N SER A 71 7.36 -0.70 -9.81
CA SER A 71 7.83 -1.32 -11.04
C SER A 71 7.31 -2.76 -11.21
N ASN A 72 7.19 -3.52 -10.12
CA ASN A 72 6.60 -4.87 -10.13
C ASN A 72 5.11 -4.86 -10.50
N TYR A 73 4.40 -3.77 -10.22
CA TYR A 73 2.99 -3.55 -10.53
C TYR A 73 2.81 -2.40 -11.52
N GLU A 74 3.59 -2.39 -12.60
CA GLU A 74 3.61 -1.33 -13.61
C GLU A 74 2.21 -0.93 -14.09
N GLY A 75 1.97 0.38 -14.20
CA GLY A 75 0.67 0.97 -14.54
C GLY A 75 -0.36 0.96 -13.40
N GLY A 76 -0.05 0.31 -12.28
CA GLY A 76 -0.91 0.20 -11.10
C GLY A 76 -0.78 1.36 -10.12
N LYS A 77 -1.72 1.41 -9.17
CA LYS A 77 -1.72 2.36 -8.05
C LYS A 77 -1.23 1.67 -6.79
N VAL A 78 0.09 1.64 -6.58
CA VAL A 78 0.69 1.13 -5.35
C VAL A 78 0.51 2.15 -4.22
N LEU A 79 -0.07 1.71 -3.11
CA LEU A 79 -0.33 2.56 -1.95
C LEU A 79 0.78 2.41 -0.91
N PRO A 80 1.45 3.50 -0.50
CA PRO A 80 2.34 3.44 0.65
C PRO A 80 1.56 3.10 1.92
N SER A 81 2.14 2.28 2.79
CA SER A 81 1.47 1.77 3.98
C SER A 81 2.38 1.67 5.20
N PHE A 82 1.77 1.62 6.38
CA PHE A 82 2.45 1.36 7.64
C PHE A 82 1.55 0.56 8.58
N ALA A 83 2.17 -0.17 9.50
CA ALA A 83 1.46 -0.80 10.59
C ALA A 83 1.38 0.14 11.79
N THR A 84 0.30 0.15 12.57
CA THR A 84 0.08 1.07 13.68
C THR A 84 0.68 0.56 14.98
N ASP A 85 0.98 -0.74 15.10
CA ASP A 85 1.73 -1.34 16.21
C ASP A 85 3.15 -0.73 16.40
N GLY A 86 3.77 -0.25 15.32
CA GLY A 86 5.14 0.28 15.31
C GLY A 86 6.23 -0.79 15.39
N SER A 87 5.90 -2.05 15.09
CA SER A 87 6.84 -3.16 15.23
C SER A 87 7.89 -3.20 14.11
N ARG A 88 7.54 -2.75 12.90
CA ARG A 88 8.34 -2.94 11.67
C ARG A 88 8.25 -1.77 10.69
N GLY A 89 9.03 -1.83 9.62
CA GLY A 89 9.04 -0.85 8.54
C GLY A 89 9.54 0.55 8.92
N LEU A 90 9.11 1.54 8.14
CA LEU A 90 9.45 2.96 8.31
C LEU A 90 8.66 3.56 9.48
N PRO A 91 9.31 4.13 10.52
CA PRO A 91 8.62 4.71 11.66
C PRO A 91 7.65 5.86 11.29
N GLN A 92 6.47 5.86 11.92
CA GLN A 92 5.36 6.74 11.55
C GLN A 92 5.55 8.18 11.99
N GLU A 93 6.15 8.41 13.16
CA GLU A 93 6.00 9.68 13.89
C GLU A 93 6.48 10.91 13.11
N ASN A 94 7.43 10.75 12.17
CA ASN A 94 7.77 11.77 11.18
C ASN A 94 8.22 11.21 9.84
N ARG A 95 8.97 10.09 9.85
CA ARG A 95 9.67 9.59 8.65
C ARG A 95 8.71 9.11 7.57
N PHE A 96 7.66 8.38 7.95
CA PHE A 96 6.63 7.94 6.99
C PHE A 96 5.94 9.10 6.27
N PHE A 97 5.55 10.15 7.00
CA PHE A 97 4.91 11.31 6.40
C PHE A 97 5.88 12.15 5.56
N THR A 98 7.17 12.19 5.90
CA THR A 98 8.21 12.76 5.03
C THR A 98 8.28 12.01 3.69
N ALA A 99 8.32 10.68 3.71
CA ALA A 99 8.30 9.87 2.49
C ALA A 99 7.02 10.12 1.67
N CYS A 100 5.85 10.19 2.33
CA CYS A 100 4.60 10.49 1.65
C CYS A 100 4.59 11.87 1.00
N ASN A 101 5.13 12.91 1.64
CA ASN A 101 5.24 14.24 1.05
C ASN A 101 6.17 14.24 -0.18
N GLN A 102 7.27 13.48 -0.14
CA GLN A 102 8.14 13.31 -1.28
C GLN A 102 7.40 12.63 -2.44
N LEU A 103 6.69 11.53 -2.18
CA LEU A 103 5.85 10.87 -3.19
C LEU A 103 4.75 11.79 -3.74
N LYS A 104 4.13 12.60 -2.88
CA LYS A 104 3.12 13.60 -3.27
C LYS A 104 3.72 14.63 -4.23
N SER A 105 4.89 15.20 -3.91
CA SER A 105 5.56 16.17 -4.80
C SER A 105 5.98 15.59 -6.15
N GLN A 106 6.12 14.27 -6.24
CA GLN A 106 6.44 13.55 -7.48
C GLN A 106 5.18 13.09 -8.24
N GLY A 107 3.97 13.39 -7.74
CA GLY A 107 2.72 12.90 -8.33
C GLY A 107 2.48 11.39 -8.18
N LYS A 108 3.25 10.71 -7.31
CA LYS A 108 3.21 9.25 -7.11
C LYS A 108 2.31 8.81 -5.94
N LEU A 109 1.77 9.76 -5.17
CA LEU A 109 0.92 9.43 -4.02
C LEU A 109 -0.54 9.26 -4.43
N HIS A 110 -0.96 8.03 -4.73
CA HIS A 110 -2.33 7.70 -5.16
C HIS A 110 -3.33 7.50 -4.01
N GLY A 111 -2.85 7.37 -2.78
CA GLY A 111 -3.63 7.02 -1.60
C GLY A 111 -2.71 6.50 -0.48
N ARG A 112 -3.28 5.89 0.56
CA ARG A 112 -2.54 5.22 1.65
C ARG A 112 -3.36 4.09 2.26
N PHE A 113 -2.67 3.11 2.81
CA PHE A 113 -3.26 2.00 3.58
C PHE A 113 -2.63 1.95 4.98
N VAL A 114 -3.43 1.70 6.02
CA VAL A 114 -3.00 1.71 7.42
C VAL A 114 -3.48 0.41 8.09
N CYS A 115 -2.56 -0.32 8.73
CA CYS A 115 -2.83 -1.62 9.35
C CYS A 115 -2.48 -1.60 10.85
N ASP A 116 -3.39 -1.61 11.80
CA ASP A 116 -4.82 -1.61 11.63
C ASP A 116 -5.50 -0.72 12.67
N ALA A 117 -6.83 -0.70 12.59
CA ALA A 117 -7.67 0.11 13.45
C ALA A 117 -7.68 -0.39 14.91
N GLU A 118 -7.44 -1.68 15.14
CA GLU A 118 -7.46 -2.27 16.49
C GLU A 118 -6.29 -1.73 17.31
N ASP A 119 -5.08 -1.78 16.76
CA ASP A 119 -3.88 -1.21 17.37
C ASP A 119 -3.98 0.32 17.52
N SER A 120 -4.63 0.98 16.56
CA SER A 120 -4.83 2.43 16.55
C SER A 120 -5.85 2.93 17.57
N MET A 121 -6.77 2.09 18.02
CA MET A 121 -7.79 2.46 19.01
C MET A 121 -7.14 2.99 20.29
N SER A 122 -6.09 2.31 20.78
CA SER A 122 -5.32 2.72 21.95
C SER A 122 -4.53 4.03 21.76
N LYS A 123 -4.33 4.45 20.50
CA LYS A 123 -3.53 5.62 20.09
C LYS A 123 -4.40 6.78 19.57
N GLY A 124 -5.72 6.67 19.72
CA GLY A 124 -6.69 7.73 19.37
C GLY A 124 -6.78 8.04 17.87
N PHE A 125 -6.41 7.07 17.02
CA PHE A 125 -6.39 7.20 15.55
C PHE A 125 -5.54 8.38 15.03
N ARG A 126 -4.46 8.71 15.74
CA ARG A 126 -3.63 9.88 15.44
C ARG A 126 -3.02 9.84 14.04
N TYR A 127 -2.61 8.65 13.57
CA TYR A 127 -1.93 8.50 12.29
C TYR A 127 -2.89 8.43 11.10
N GLU A 128 -4.11 7.94 11.32
CA GLU A 128 -5.22 7.94 10.37
C GLU A 128 -5.67 9.37 10.10
N LYS A 129 -5.88 10.18 11.15
CA LYS A 129 -6.21 11.61 11.02
C LYS A 129 -5.13 12.37 10.27
N ARG A 130 -3.86 12.18 10.64
CA ARG A 130 -2.71 12.81 9.95
C ARG A 130 -2.60 12.35 8.50
N SER A 131 -2.88 11.08 8.24
CA SER A 131 -2.99 10.57 6.88
C SER A 131 -4.05 11.35 6.12
N GLN A 132 -5.32 11.29 6.53
CA GLN A 132 -6.42 11.95 5.84
C GLN A 132 -6.11 13.44 5.56
N ALA A 133 -5.57 14.16 6.53
CA ALA A 133 -5.14 15.55 6.38
C ALA A 133 -4.07 15.74 5.28
N LEU A 134 -3.08 14.85 5.18
CA LEU A 134 -2.05 14.91 4.13
C LEU A 134 -2.61 14.68 2.72
N LEU A 135 -3.61 13.80 2.56
CA LEU A 135 -4.24 13.57 1.25
C LEU A 135 -5.19 14.71 0.85
N ALA A 136 -5.85 15.34 1.82
CA ALA A 136 -6.81 16.40 1.57
C ALA A 136 -6.16 17.78 1.39
N SER A 137 -4.89 17.95 1.76
CA SER A 137 -4.17 19.20 1.49
C SER A 137 -3.88 19.34 -0.01
N ALA A 138 -4.01 20.56 -0.53
CA ALA A 138 -3.55 20.90 -1.88
C ALA A 138 -2.02 20.73 -1.98
#